data_AF-A0A1G2TYS3-F1
#
_entry.id   AF-A0A1G2TYS3-F1
#
_cell.length_a   1.000
_cell.length_b   1.000
_cell.length_c   1.000
_cell.angle_alpha   90.00
_cell.angle_beta   90.00
_cell.angle_gamma   90.00
#
_symmetry.space_group_name_H-M   'P 1'
#
loop_
_entity.id
_entity.type
_entity.pdbx_description
1 polymer ?
#
loop_
_entity_poly.entity_id
_entity_poly.type
_entity_poly.pdbx_seq_one_letter_code
_entity_poly.pdbx_strand_id
1 'polypeptide(L)'
;MSQAISGGQARSLVASFLVDTPWDEIPMDVQPFIEMPAEKRGQAFAAFIRNNFSLIIGELKSLAIDRSKPFNPTKFIGSGVTIWRGPAIGAGLEGKEEQTCQSLDMTEIFLTNLRFEHMLQEGESTITGEEKLKRHLADKYILLDAKIGQTLYEEPGQVTLEWIYRTFGVTWVEFPGTTLRVSDGRRCFLYLYRDGDGRWNRNYNWLDNERDAQNVSVVFATLFISLPLWWESFVL
;
A
#
# COMPACT_ATOMS: atom_id res chain seq x y z
N MET A 1 -16.70 -18.07 7.46
CA MET A 1 -16.53 -18.46 6.05
C MET A 1 -17.49 -17.62 5.22
N SER A 2 -17.00 -16.69 4.39
CA SER A 2 -17.88 -15.97 3.45
C SER A 2 -18.04 -16.82 2.18
N GLN A 3 -19.28 -17.12 1.80
CA GLN A 3 -19.57 -17.85 0.57
C GLN A 3 -19.42 -16.92 -0.63
N ALA A 4 -18.88 -17.44 -1.74
CA ALA A 4 -18.85 -16.69 -3.00
C ALA A 4 -20.27 -16.34 -3.47
N ILE A 5 -20.42 -15.18 -4.10
CA ILE A 5 -21.71 -14.71 -4.64
C ILE A 5 -22.16 -15.68 -5.74
N SER A 6 -23.38 -16.21 -5.62
CA SER A 6 -23.96 -17.06 -6.66
C SER A 6 -24.33 -16.27 -7.91
N GLY A 7 -24.41 -16.93 -9.06
CA GLY A 7 -24.85 -16.29 -10.30
C GLY A 7 -26.26 -15.68 -10.20
N GLY A 8 -27.14 -16.25 -9.37
CA GLY A 8 -28.47 -15.68 -9.09
C GLY A 8 -28.38 -14.35 -8.33
N GLN A 9 -27.58 -14.31 -7.27
CA GLN A 9 -27.35 -13.09 -6.48
C GLN A 9 -26.68 -11.99 -7.33
N ALA A 10 -25.70 -12.34 -8.17
CA ALA A 10 -25.04 -11.40 -9.07
C ALA A 10 -26.03 -10.75 -10.06
N ARG A 11 -26.92 -11.55 -10.66
CA ARG A 11 -27.97 -11.04 -11.55
C ARG A 11 -28.97 -10.14 -10.82
N SER A 12 -29.33 -10.49 -9.59
CA SER A 12 -30.22 -9.66 -8.77
C SER A 12 -29.60 -8.30 -8.46
N LEU A 13 -28.30 -8.25 -8.13
CA LEU A 13 -27.58 -7.00 -7.92
C LEU A 13 -27.57 -6.12 -9.16
N VAL A 14 -27.22 -6.69 -10.33
CA VAL A 14 -27.23 -5.96 -11.60
C VAL A 14 -28.62 -5.43 -11.93
N ALA A 15 -29.67 -6.23 -11.73
CA ALA A 15 -31.05 -5.80 -11.94
C ALA A 15 -31.43 -4.62 -11.04
N SER A 16 -31.09 -4.67 -9.75
CA SER A 16 -31.36 -3.55 -8.84
C SER A 16 -30.58 -2.28 -9.21
N PHE A 17 -29.35 -2.39 -9.72
CA PHE A 17 -28.66 -1.21 -10.24
C PHE A 17 -29.34 -0.63 -11.49
N LEU A 18 -29.86 -1.47 -12.37
CA LEU A 18 -30.53 -1.01 -13.58
C LEU A 18 -31.90 -0.37 -13.30
N VAL A 19 -32.65 -0.89 -12.34
CA VAL A 19 -34.07 -0.53 -12.15
C VAL A 19 -34.30 0.35 -10.93
N ASP A 20 -33.60 0.07 -9.82
CA ASP A 20 -33.92 0.67 -8.52
C ASP A 20 -33.02 1.87 -8.19
N THR A 21 -31.94 2.08 -8.95
CA THR A 21 -31.01 3.19 -8.70
C THR A 21 -31.55 4.48 -9.31
N PRO A 22 -31.68 5.58 -8.53
CA PRO A 22 -32.18 6.87 -9.03
C PRO A 22 -31.05 7.61 -9.76
N TRP A 23 -30.65 7.11 -10.94
CA TRP A 23 -29.51 7.61 -11.69
C TRP A 23 -29.58 9.11 -11.98
N ASP A 24 -30.78 9.61 -12.29
CA ASP A 24 -31.02 11.01 -12.65
C ASP A 24 -30.87 11.97 -11.45
N GLU A 25 -30.81 11.45 -10.22
CA GLU A 25 -30.68 12.25 -9.00
C GLU A 25 -29.23 12.37 -8.49
N ILE A 26 -28.26 11.71 -9.14
CA ILE A 26 -26.87 11.65 -8.68
C ILE A 26 -26.04 12.77 -9.35
N PRO A 27 -25.61 13.83 -8.62
CA PRO A 27 -24.90 14.97 -9.20
C PRO A 27 -23.39 14.68 -9.29
N MET A 28 -22.99 13.77 -10.17
CA MET A 28 -21.59 13.34 -10.30
C MET A 28 -21.18 13.12 -11.76
N ASP A 29 -19.96 13.55 -12.12
CA ASP A 29 -19.35 13.18 -13.38
C ASP A 29 -18.81 11.74 -13.31
N VAL A 30 -19.48 10.83 -14.02
CA VAL A 30 -19.14 9.41 -14.07
C VAL A 30 -18.26 9.05 -15.28
N GLN A 31 -17.98 9.99 -16.17
CA GLN A 31 -17.22 9.75 -17.39
C GLN A 31 -15.81 9.18 -17.12
N PRO A 32 -15.05 9.67 -16.12
CA PRO A 32 -13.76 9.07 -15.78
C PRO A 32 -13.85 7.62 -15.32
N PHE A 33 -14.96 7.23 -14.69
CA PHE A 33 -15.19 5.83 -14.31
C PHE A 33 -15.50 4.98 -15.53
N ILE A 34 -16.32 5.47 -16.48
CA ILE A 34 -16.69 4.75 -17.70
C ILE A 34 -15.47 4.45 -18.58
N GLU A 35 -14.55 5.41 -18.70
CA GLU A 35 -13.34 5.30 -19.51
C GLU A 35 -12.26 4.40 -18.88
N MET A 36 -12.41 4.05 -17.61
CA MET A 36 -11.50 3.15 -16.91
C MET A 36 -11.53 1.73 -17.50
N PRO A 37 -10.37 1.04 -17.61
CA PRO A 37 -10.33 -0.37 -18.04
C PRO A 37 -11.30 -1.26 -17.27
N ALA A 38 -11.97 -2.17 -17.98
CA ALA A 38 -13.03 -3.02 -17.41
C ALA A 38 -12.57 -3.80 -16.18
N GLU A 39 -11.34 -4.29 -16.18
CA GLU A 39 -10.74 -5.00 -15.04
C GLU A 39 -10.67 -4.12 -13.79
N LYS A 40 -10.20 -2.88 -13.93
CA LYS A 40 -10.08 -1.93 -12.81
C LYS A 40 -11.45 -1.53 -12.26
N ARG A 41 -12.45 -1.34 -13.13
CA ARG A 41 -13.85 -1.14 -12.70
C ARG A 41 -14.36 -2.32 -11.88
N GLY A 42 -14.11 -3.54 -12.35
CA GLY A 42 -14.48 -4.77 -11.64
C GLY A 42 -13.80 -4.89 -10.27
N GLN A 43 -12.51 -4.55 -10.17
CA GLN A 43 -11.78 -4.55 -8.91
C GLN A 43 -12.33 -3.53 -7.90
N ALA A 44 -12.62 -2.30 -8.35
CA ALA A 44 -13.20 -1.25 -7.50
C ALA A 44 -14.59 -1.65 -6.98
N PHE A 45 -15.44 -2.20 -7.84
CA PHE A 45 -16.76 -2.66 -7.45
C PHE A 45 -16.70 -3.89 -6.50
N ALA A 46 -15.78 -4.83 -6.76
CA ALA A 46 -15.55 -5.97 -5.88
C ALA A 46 -15.10 -5.51 -4.48
N ALA A 47 -14.26 -4.47 -4.39
CA ALA A 47 -13.86 -3.89 -3.12
C ALA A 47 -15.05 -3.28 -2.35
N PHE A 48 -15.93 -2.55 -3.04
CA PHE A 48 -17.16 -2.01 -2.44
C PHE A 48 -18.08 -3.11 -1.86
N ILE A 49 -18.25 -4.23 -2.59
CA ILE A 49 -19.06 -5.36 -2.11
C ILE A 49 -18.38 -6.09 -0.95
N ARG A 50 -17.05 -6.31 -1.00
CA ARG A 50 -16.29 -6.90 0.11
C ARG A 50 -16.41 -6.06 1.37
N ASN A 51 -16.57 -4.74 1.21
CA ASN A 51 -16.87 -3.83 2.30
C ASN A 51 -18.38 -3.77 2.66
N ASN A 52 -19.14 -4.82 2.38
CA ASN A 52 -20.55 -4.97 2.72
C ASN A 52 -21.43 -3.80 2.25
N PHE A 53 -21.22 -3.34 1.01
CA PHE A 53 -21.91 -2.17 0.42
C PHE A 53 -21.81 -0.90 1.26
N SER A 54 -20.87 -0.86 2.19
CA SER A 54 -20.61 0.30 3.02
C SER A 54 -19.55 1.12 2.31
N LEU A 55 -19.90 2.34 1.93
CA LEU A 55 -18.89 3.39 1.85
C LEU A 55 -18.48 3.64 3.31
N ILE A 56 -17.19 3.53 3.64
CA ILE A 56 -16.72 4.20 4.86
C ILE A 56 -16.82 5.69 4.52
N ILE A 57 -18.00 6.26 4.73
CA ILE A 57 -18.22 7.70 4.66
C ILE A 57 -17.62 8.28 5.94
N GLY A 58 -16.32 8.55 5.82
CA GLY A 58 -15.46 9.26 6.74
C GLY A 58 -14.23 9.68 5.94
N GLU A 59 -13.67 10.85 6.22
CA GLU A 59 -12.59 11.52 5.48
C GLU A 59 -11.24 10.78 5.47
N LEU A 60 -11.18 9.46 5.28
CA LEU A 60 -9.92 8.80 4.91
C LEU A 60 -9.70 8.94 3.41
N LYS A 61 -9.55 10.19 2.96
CA LYS A 61 -8.96 10.48 1.64
C LYS A 61 -7.45 10.46 1.73
N SER A 62 -6.94 10.84 2.90
CA SER A 62 -5.52 10.97 3.15
C SER A 62 -5.15 10.65 4.60
N LEU A 63 -3.88 10.30 4.80
CA LEU A 63 -3.26 10.11 6.10
C LEU A 63 -2.17 11.17 6.26
N ALA A 64 -2.32 12.02 7.28
CA ALA A 64 -1.32 13.02 7.63
C ALA A 64 -0.13 12.39 8.36
N ILE A 65 1.09 12.80 7.98
CA ILE A 65 2.34 12.27 8.54
C ILE A 65 3.05 13.40 9.30
N ASP A 66 3.16 13.25 10.62
CA ASP A 66 3.94 14.16 11.46
C ASP A 66 5.44 13.95 11.24
N ARG A 67 6.03 14.78 10.37
CA ARG A 67 7.48 14.79 10.07
C ARG A 67 8.31 15.56 11.10
N SER A 68 7.70 16.24 12.08
CA SER A 68 8.46 16.91 13.15
C SER A 68 9.16 15.91 14.08
N LYS A 69 8.69 14.66 14.09
CA LYS A 69 9.25 13.54 14.85
C LYS A 69 9.75 12.47 13.90
N PRO A 70 11.08 12.35 13.68
CA PRO A 70 11.61 11.31 12.82
C PRO A 70 11.27 9.92 13.34
N PHE A 71 11.27 8.95 12.45
CA PHE A 71 11.08 7.54 12.81
C PHE A 71 12.21 7.10 13.75
N ASN A 72 11.85 6.49 14.89
CA ASN A 72 12.81 5.96 15.84
C ASN A 72 12.72 4.43 15.87
N PRO A 73 13.62 3.71 15.16
CA PRO A 73 13.57 2.25 15.08
C PRO A 73 13.68 1.59 16.45
N THR A 74 14.52 2.11 17.34
CA THR A 74 14.75 1.56 18.67
C THR A 74 13.49 1.61 19.55
N LYS A 75 12.78 2.74 19.54
CA LYS A 75 11.54 2.92 20.30
C LYS A 75 10.38 2.16 19.71
N PHE A 76 10.31 2.11 18.37
CA PHE A 76 9.18 1.50 17.69
C PHE A 76 9.30 -0.02 17.64
N ILE A 77 10.46 -0.56 17.27
CA ILE A 77 10.67 -2.00 17.07
C ILE A 77 11.31 -2.65 18.29
N GLY A 78 12.41 -2.08 18.79
CA GLY A 78 13.11 -2.60 19.95
C GLY A 78 14.59 -2.27 19.96
N SER A 79 15.25 -2.60 21.08
CA SER A 79 16.67 -2.35 21.27
C SER A 79 17.52 -3.03 20.18
N GLY A 80 18.56 -2.33 19.71
CA GLY A 80 19.51 -2.85 18.72
C GLY A 80 19.07 -2.73 17.26
N VAL A 81 17.93 -2.08 16.97
CA VAL A 81 17.48 -1.79 15.59
C VAL A 81 17.82 -0.35 15.22
N THR A 82 18.40 -0.14 14.04
CA THR A 82 18.81 1.15 13.48
C THR A 82 18.38 1.28 12.02
N ILE A 83 18.56 2.47 11.43
CA ILE A 83 18.38 2.73 9.98
C ILE A 83 19.69 3.12 9.30
N TRP A 84 20.81 2.94 9.99
CA TRP A 84 22.12 3.29 9.47
C TRP A 84 22.55 2.26 8.42
N ARG A 85 23.19 2.76 7.36
CA ARG A 85 23.82 1.93 6.33
C ARG A 85 25.21 1.44 6.77
N GLY A 86 25.90 2.21 7.60
CA GLY A 86 27.31 2.02 7.91
C GLY A 86 28.28 2.39 6.81
N PRO A 87 29.58 2.38 7.14
CA PRO A 87 30.63 2.22 6.14
C PRO A 87 30.53 0.86 5.42
N ALA A 88 31.14 0.75 4.25
CA ALA A 88 31.14 -0.49 3.44
C ALA A 88 31.80 -1.70 4.15
N ILE A 89 32.56 -1.45 5.21
CA ILE A 89 33.22 -2.47 6.05
C ILE A 89 32.73 -2.27 7.49
N GLY A 90 31.96 -3.22 8.03
CA GLY A 90 31.45 -3.20 9.41
C GLY A 90 29.99 -3.62 9.52
N ALA A 91 29.46 -3.60 10.75
CA ALA A 91 28.10 -4.05 11.03
C ALA A 91 27.01 -3.10 10.52
N GLY A 92 27.34 -1.89 10.08
CA GLY A 92 26.37 -1.00 9.47
C GLY A 92 25.70 0.02 10.40
N LEU A 93 26.18 0.20 11.63
CA LEU A 93 25.40 0.83 12.72
C LEU A 93 25.61 2.35 12.90
N GLU A 94 26.28 3.00 11.96
CA GLU A 94 26.60 4.44 11.99
C GLU A 94 26.67 5.02 10.55
N GLY A 95 26.88 6.33 10.37
CA GLY A 95 27.07 6.90 9.02
C GLY A 95 25.77 7.40 8.37
N LYS A 96 25.50 7.06 7.11
CA LYS A 96 24.33 7.57 6.36
C LYS A 96 23.13 6.65 6.57
N GLU A 97 21.93 7.22 6.71
CA GLU A 97 20.68 6.44 6.80
C GLU A 97 20.34 5.77 5.46
N GLU A 98 19.71 4.60 5.52
CA GLU A 98 19.26 3.82 4.37
C GLU A 98 17.76 3.99 4.12
N GLN A 99 17.41 5.15 3.54
CA GLN A 99 16.03 5.53 3.24
C GLN A 99 15.90 6.17 1.85
N THR A 100 14.69 6.13 1.28
CA THR A 100 14.35 6.84 0.05
C THR A 100 13.96 8.29 0.34
N CYS A 101 14.62 9.25 -0.31
CA CYS A 101 14.37 10.67 -0.06
C CYS A 101 12.94 11.13 -0.38
N GLN A 102 12.33 10.56 -1.42
CA GLN A 102 11.02 11.01 -1.93
C GLN A 102 9.89 10.90 -0.91
N SER A 103 9.88 9.85 -0.09
CA SER A 103 8.82 9.66 0.90
C SER A 103 9.06 10.50 2.16
N LEU A 104 10.31 10.84 2.48
CA LEU A 104 10.66 11.61 3.69
C LEU A 104 10.05 13.00 3.71
N ASP A 105 9.84 13.60 2.52
CA ASP A 105 9.23 14.91 2.37
C ASP A 105 7.68 14.86 2.36
N MET A 106 7.07 13.67 2.33
CA MET A 106 5.62 13.53 2.29
C MET A 106 5.02 13.77 3.68
N THR A 107 4.24 14.84 3.82
CA THR A 107 3.45 15.16 5.02
C THR A 107 2.03 14.61 4.97
N GLU A 108 1.61 14.08 3.82
CA GLU A 108 0.29 13.53 3.60
C GLU A 108 0.36 12.46 2.50
N ILE A 109 -0.36 11.35 2.68
CA ILE A 109 -0.52 10.32 1.64
C ILE A 109 -2.00 10.18 1.29
N PHE A 110 -2.35 10.22 0.01
CA PHE A 110 -3.70 9.92 -0.45
C PHE A 110 -3.89 8.41 -0.60
N LEU A 111 -4.88 7.85 0.09
CA LEU A 111 -5.07 6.39 0.15
C LEU A 111 -5.44 5.80 -1.23
N THR A 112 -6.06 6.59 -2.10
CA THR A 112 -6.37 6.25 -3.50
C THR A 112 -5.13 5.93 -4.35
N ASN A 113 -3.97 6.41 -3.93
CA ASN A 113 -2.71 6.28 -4.66
C ASN A 113 -1.86 5.12 -4.12
N LEU A 114 -2.30 4.43 -3.06
CA LEU A 114 -1.62 3.25 -2.55
C LEU A 114 -1.75 2.08 -3.54
N ARG A 115 -0.63 1.38 -3.73
CA ARG A 115 -0.54 0.11 -4.45
C ARG A 115 0.14 -0.92 -3.56
N PHE A 116 -0.18 -2.18 -3.78
CA PHE A 116 0.29 -3.31 -2.99
C PHE A 116 0.99 -4.28 -3.93
N GLU A 117 2.32 -4.19 -3.99
CA GLU A 117 3.12 -4.84 -5.01
C GLU A 117 3.95 -5.98 -4.40
N HIS A 118 3.86 -7.18 -4.98
CA HIS A 118 4.66 -8.33 -4.57
C HIS A 118 6.00 -8.44 -5.32
N MET A 119 6.12 -7.79 -6.49
CA MET A 119 7.33 -7.76 -7.34
C MET A 119 7.81 -9.12 -7.88
N LEU A 120 6.98 -10.16 -7.84
CA LEU A 120 7.26 -11.45 -8.50
C LEU A 120 7.13 -11.28 -10.01
N GLN A 121 8.00 -11.94 -10.76
CA GLN A 121 7.92 -12.05 -12.21
C GLN A 121 7.21 -13.35 -12.62
N GLU A 122 6.92 -13.48 -13.91
CA GLU A 122 6.31 -14.69 -14.45
C GLU A 122 7.17 -15.93 -14.15
N GLY A 123 6.54 -16.95 -13.57
CA GLY A 123 7.20 -18.19 -13.17
C GLY A 123 7.83 -18.19 -11.77
N GLU A 124 7.84 -17.06 -11.05
CA GLU A 124 8.35 -16.98 -9.68
C GLU A 124 7.25 -17.22 -8.64
N SER A 125 7.47 -18.18 -7.73
CA SER A 125 6.64 -18.36 -6.54
C SER A 125 7.12 -17.53 -5.35
N THR A 126 8.42 -17.25 -5.29
CA THR A 126 9.06 -16.49 -4.21
C THR A 126 10.19 -15.61 -4.71
N ILE A 127 10.53 -14.59 -3.92
CA ILE A 127 11.64 -13.65 -4.14
C ILE A 127 12.29 -13.29 -2.80
N THR A 128 13.62 -13.07 -2.77
CA THR A 128 14.26 -12.53 -1.56
C THR A 128 13.92 -11.04 -1.38
N GLY A 129 14.02 -10.53 -0.16
CA GLY A 129 13.85 -9.11 0.12
C GLY A 129 14.87 -8.21 -0.56
N GLU A 130 16.10 -8.69 -0.74
CA GLU A 130 17.15 -7.97 -1.48
C GLU A 130 16.77 -7.78 -2.95
N GLU A 131 16.35 -8.85 -3.63
CA GLU A 131 15.94 -8.75 -5.03
C GLU A 131 14.62 -7.96 -5.15
N LYS A 132 13.70 -8.11 -4.18
CA LYS A 132 12.49 -7.29 -4.10
C LYS A 132 12.80 -5.79 -3.96
N LEU A 133 13.73 -5.42 -3.09
CA LEU A 133 14.20 -4.04 -2.93
C LEU A 133 14.79 -3.49 -4.22
N LYS A 134 15.65 -4.27 -4.88
CA LYS A 134 16.27 -3.90 -6.15
C LYS A 134 15.22 -3.66 -7.24
N ARG A 135 14.20 -4.51 -7.35
CA ARG A 135 13.10 -4.34 -8.30
C ARG A 135 12.27 -3.10 -7.98
N HIS A 136 11.98 -2.85 -6.71
CA HIS A 136 11.31 -1.64 -6.27
C HIS A 136 12.08 -0.36 -6.62
N LEU A 137 13.40 -0.36 -6.42
CA LEU A 137 14.27 0.77 -6.78
C LEU A 137 14.38 1.01 -8.29
N ALA A 138 14.09 -0.01 -9.11
CA ALA A 138 14.02 0.10 -10.57
C ALA A 138 12.61 0.49 -11.07
N ASP A 139 11.61 0.46 -10.21
CA ASP A 139 10.23 0.79 -10.53
C ASP A 139 9.95 2.30 -10.37
N LYS A 140 8.79 2.76 -10.84
CA LYS A 140 8.40 4.18 -10.88
C LYS A 140 7.66 4.64 -9.62
N TYR A 141 7.33 3.73 -8.71
CA TYR A 141 6.59 4.06 -7.50
C TYR A 141 7.47 4.72 -6.44
N ILE A 142 6.87 5.58 -5.63
CA ILE A 142 7.51 6.06 -4.41
C ILE A 142 7.41 4.93 -3.37
N LEU A 143 8.56 4.53 -2.83
CA LEU A 143 8.62 3.55 -1.74
C LEU A 143 8.26 4.24 -0.43
N LEU A 144 7.25 3.73 0.27
CA LEU A 144 6.83 4.32 1.54
C LEU A 144 7.79 3.94 2.67
N ASP A 145 8.21 4.93 3.46
CA ASP A 145 9.17 4.77 4.55
C ASP A 145 8.54 4.28 5.86
N ALA A 146 9.39 3.87 6.79
CA ALA A 146 8.96 3.31 8.07
C ALA A 146 8.17 4.28 8.96
N LYS A 147 8.32 5.62 8.79
CA LYS A 147 7.50 6.58 9.52
C LYS A 147 6.04 6.46 9.14
N ILE A 148 5.75 6.22 7.86
CA ILE A 148 4.38 6.02 7.37
C ILE A 148 3.80 4.74 7.98
N GLY A 149 4.59 3.66 8.04
CA GLY A 149 4.20 2.44 8.73
C GLY A 149 3.94 2.65 10.22
N GLN A 150 4.78 3.45 10.89
CA GLN A 150 4.53 3.86 12.27
C GLN A 150 3.22 4.63 12.42
N THR A 151 2.96 5.62 11.56
CA THR A 151 1.74 6.43 11.60
C THR A 151 0.48 5.57 11.40
N LEU A 152 0.50 4.64 10.45
CA LEU A 152 -0.60 3.69 10.25
C LEU A 152 -0.85 2.81 11.48
N TYR A 153 0.22 2.34 12.11
CA TYR A 153 0.12 1.47 13.27
C TYR A 153 -0.39 2.18 14.53
N GLU A 154 0.06 3.42 14.76
CA GLU A 154 -0.26 4.24 15.93
C GLU A 154 -1.59 5.01 15.76
N GLU A 155 -2.18 4.98 14.57
CA GLU A 155 -3.48 5.58 14.31
C GLU A 155 -4.54 5.04 15.30
N PRO A 156 -5.33 5.92 15.96
CA PRO A 156 -6.38 5.48 16.87
C PRO A 156 -7.33 4.49 16.23
N GLY A 157 -7.40 3.27 16.79
CA GLY A 157 -8.25 2.20 16.25
C GLY A 157 -7.76 1.58 14.93
N GLN A 158 -6.57 1.97 14.43
CA GLN A 158 -5.97 1.42 13.21
C GLN A 158 -6.92 1.47 12.00
N VAL A 159 -7.69 2.56 11.88
CA VAL A 159 -8.81 2.66 10.93
C VAL A 159 -8.36 2.53 9.47
N THR A 160 -7.19 3.09 9.12
CA THR A 160 -6.60 2.97 7.78
C THR A 160 -6.18 1.53 7.49
N LEU A 161 -5.56 0.86 8.46
CA LEU A 161 -5.13 -0.54 8.29
C LEU A 161 -6.34 -1.48 8.17
N GLU A 162 -7.40 -1.26 8.95
CA GLU A 162 -8.63 -2.01 8.82
C GLU A 162 -9.34 -1.73 7.48
N TRP A 163 -9.30 -0.49 6.99
CA TRP A 163 -9.77 -0.15 5.64
C TRP A 163 -8.95 -0.86 4.55
N ILE A 164 -7.62 -0.91 4.66
CA ILE A 164 -6.74 -1.63 3.74
C ILE A 164 -7.14 -3.11 3.68
N TYR A 165 -7.33 -3.75 4.84
CA TYR A 165 -7.78 -5.14 4.92
C TYR A 165 -9.14 -5.35 4.24
N ARG A 166 -10.15 -4.54 4.58
CA ARG A 166 -11.51 -4.69 4.04
C ARG A 166 -11.59 -4.44 2.54
N THR A 167 -10.78 -3.52 2.04
CA THR A 167 -10.80 -3.08 0.64
C THR A 167 -9.98 -4.00 -0.26
N PHE A 168 -8.76 -4.34 0.15
CA PHE A 168 -7.79 -5.07 -0.67
C PHE A 168 -7.57 -6.52 -0.24
N GLY A 169 -8.09 -6.94 0.92
CA GLY A 169 -7.83 -8.27 1.48
C GLY A 169 -6.40 -8.44 1.98
N VAL A 170 -5.64 -7.35 2.11
CA VAL A 170 -4.23 -7.36 2.48
C VAL A 170 -4.10 -7.54 3.99
N THR A 171 -3.33 -8.54 4.40
CA THR A 171 -3.05 -8.87 5.81
C THR A 171 -1.58 -8.70 6.18
N TRP A 172 -0.73 -8.31 5.22
CA TRP A 172 0.70 -8.08 5.39
C TRP A 172 1.14 -6.90 4.53
N VAL A 173 1.88 -5.95 5.09
CA VAL A 173 2.34 -4.76 4.37
C VAL A 173 3.77 -4.40 4.76
N GLU A 174 4.70 -4.46 3.80
CA GLU A 174 6.09 -4.03 3.97
C GLU A 174 6.31 -2.57 3.57
N PHE A 175 7.23 -1.87 4.24
CA PHE A 175 7.59 -0.47 4.00
C PHE A 175 9.03 -0.37 3.45
N PRO A 176 9.24 -0.57 2.14
CA PRO A 176 10.57 -0.71 1.56
C PRO A 176 11.34 0.62 1.44
N GLY A 177 10.71 1.77 1.71
CA GLY A 177 11.36 3.08 1.70
C GLY A 177 12.33 3.29 2.88
N THR A 178 12.44 2.32 3.79
CA THR A 178 13.42 2.31 4.88
C THR A 178 13.95 0.91 5.08
N THR A 179 15.27 0.76 4.95
CA THR A 179 15.94 -0.49 5.34
C THR A 179 16.37 -0.39 6.79
N LEU A 180 15.84 -1.28 7.62
CA LEU A 180 16.24 -1.44 9.00
C LEU A 180 17.49 -2.32 9.08
N ARG A 181 18.25 -2.14 10.15
CA ARG A 181 19.45 -2.93 10.43
C ARG A 181 19.54 -3.26 11.91
N VAL A 182 19.69 -4.54 12.22
CA VAL A 182 19.83 -5.01 13.61
C VAL A 182 21.30 -5.04 14.03
N SER A 183 21.55 -5.35 15.30
CA SER A 183 22.88 -5.30 15.92
C SER A 183 23.96 -6.15 15.25
N ASP A 184 23.60 -7.25 14.59
CA ASP A 184 24.53 -8.10 13.83
C ASP A 184 24.74 -7.66 12.37
N GLY A 185 24.10 -6.55 11.97
CA GLY A 185 24.20 -5.98 10.64
C GLY A 185 23.29 -6.60 9.59
N ARG A 186 22.43 -7.56 9.95
CA ARG A 186 21.39 -8.03 9.03
C ARG A 186 20.38 -6.93 8.73
N ARG A 187 19.98 -6.89 7.46
CA ARG A 187 19.01 -5.92 6.92
C ARG A 187 17.62 -6.51 6.93
N CYS A 188 16.62 -5.68 7.22
CA CYS A 188 15.23 -6.09 7.22
C CYS A 188 14.30 -4.94 6.80
N PHE A 189 13.08 -5.30 6.38
CA PHE A 189 11.99 -4.36 6.21
C PHE A 189 11.10 -4.33 7.44
N LEU A 190 10.62 -3.14 7.81
CA LEU A 190 9.42 -3.03 8.64
C LEU A 190 8.24 -3.64 7.89
N TYR A 191 7.44 -4.43 8.59
CA TYR A 191 6.12 -4.80 8.11
C TYR A 191 5.05 -4.71 9.20
N LEU A 192 3.83 -4.46 8.75
CA LEU A 192 2.62 -4.58 9.56
C LEU A 192 1.85 -5.81 9.08
N TYR A 193 1.28 -6.55 10.02
CA TYR A 193 0.50 -7.73 9.68
C TYR A 193 -0.72 -7.85 10.57
N ARG A 194 -1.77 -8.49 10.04
CA ARG A 194 -3.03 -8.69 10.71
C ARG A 194 -3.09 -10.11 11.23
N ASP A 195 -3.18 -10.26 12.54
CA ASP A 195 -3.31 -11.55 13.22
C ASP A 195 -4.70 -12.15 13.04
N GLY A 196 -4.80 -13.46 13.32
CA GLY A 196 -6.06 -14.20 13.25
C GLY A 196 -7.14 -13.71 14.23
N ASP A 197 -6.74 -12.98 15.28
CA ASP A 197 -7.63 -12.36 16.27
C ASP A 197 -8.24 -11.03 15.82
N GLY A 198 -7.79 -10.50 14.68
CA GLY A 198 -8.29 -9.24 14.14
C GLY A 198 -7.34 -8.05 14.25
N ARG A 199 -6.25 -8.17 15.01
CA ARG A 199 -5.41 -7.03 15.38
C ARG A 199 -4.26 -6.84 14.39
N TRP A 200 -3.90 -5.59 14.15
CA TRP A 200 -2.66 -5.29 13.44
C TRP A 200 -1.49 -5.20 14.41
N ASN A 201 -0.43 -5.91 14.06
CA ASN A 201 0.84 -5.97 14.76
C ASN A 201 1.96 -5.48 13.84
N ARG A 202 3.11 -5.23 14.44
CA ARG A 202 4.31 -4.75 13.74
C ARG A 202 5.48 -5.68 14.02
N ASN A 203 6.29 -5.93 13.02
CA ASN A 203 7.54 -6.66 13.17
C ASN A 203 8.48 -6.30 12.01
N TYR A 204 9.58 -7.02 11.85
CA TYR A 204 10.47 -6.88 10.71
C TYR A 204 10.77 -8.24 10.09
N ASN A 205 10.99 -8.25 8.78
CA ASN A 205 11.35 -9.46 8.04
C ASN A 205 12.69 -9.25 7.34
N TRP A 206 13.59 -10.22 7.49
CA TRP A 206 14.94 -10.15 6.94
C TRP A 206 14.92 -10.04 5.40
N LEU A 207 15.92 -9.36 4.84
CA LEU A 207 16.01 -9.22 3.38
C LEU A 207 16.52 -10.50 2.68
N ASP A 208 17.17 -11.40 3.40
CA ASP A 208 17.56 -12.73 2.90
C ASP A 208 16.41 -13.75 2.91
N ASN A 209 15.38 -13.51 3.73
CA ASN A 209 14.17 -14.33 3.73
C ASN A 209 13.40 -14.24 2.40
N GLU A 210 12.81 -15.36 2.00
CA GLU A 210 11.88 -15.44 0.86
C GLU A 210 10.53 -14.78 1.18
N ARG A 211 9.89 -14.26 0.14
CA ARG A 211 8.59 -13.60 0.12
C ARG A 211 7.75 -14.18 -0.99
N ASP A 212 6.50 -14.51 -0.70
CA ASP A 212 5.53 -14.93 -1.69
C ASP A 212 4.60 -13.77 -2.11
N ALA A 213 3.56 -14.08 -2.88
CA ALA A 213 2.60 -13.10 -3.38
C ALA A 213 1.79 -12.39 -2.27
N GLN A 214 1.74 -12.93 -1.05
CA GLN A 214 1.04 -12.34 0.09
C GLN A 214 1.90 -11.31 0.83
N ASN A 215 3.23 -11.40 0.73
CA ASN A 215 4.15 -10.45 1.32
C ASN A 215 4.27 -9.18 0.48
N VAL A 216 3.20 -8.41 0.35
CA VAL A 216 3.18 -7.19 -0.48
C VAL A 216 3.92 -6.02 0.19
N SER A 217 4.50 -5.16 -0.63
CA SER A 217 4.99 -3.85 -0.20
C SER A 217 3.95 -2.78 -0.52
N VAL A 218 3.74 -1.84 0.40
CA VAL A 218 2.94 -0.64 0.10
C VAL A 218 3.82 0.40 -0.58
N VAL A 219 3.38 0.82 -1.76
CA VAL A 219 4.05 1.83 -2.56
C VAL A 219 3.04 2.88 -3.00
N PHE A 220 3.53 4.06 -3.36
CA PHE A 220 2.70 5.20 -3.72
C PHE A 220 2.83 5.53 -5.20
N ALA A 221 1.72 5.45 -5.91
CA ALA A 221 1.62 5.86 -7.31
C ALA A 221 1.56 7.39 -7.39
N THR A 222 2.62 8.00 -7.92
CA THR A 222 2.56 9.39 -8.35
C THR A 222 1.68 9.49 -9.59
N LEU A 223 0.84 10.52 -9.67
CA LEU A 223 -0.11 10.75 -10.77
C LEU A 223 0.56 11.03 -12.13
N PHE A 224 1.87 10.82 -12.29
CA PHE A 224 2.54 10.79 -13.59
C PHE A 224 2.41 9.41 -14.26
N ILE A 225 1.18 8.89 -14.32
CA ILE A 225 0.82 8.09 -15.50
C ILE A 225 0.39 9.13 -16.50
N SER A 226 1.31 9.50 -17.39
CA SER A 226 1.01 10.28 -18.58
C SER A 226 -0.29 9.79 -19.19
N LEU A 227 -1.37 10.57 -19.05
CA LEU A 227 -2.32 10.72 -20.13
C LEU A 227 -1.46 10.96 -21.37
N PRO A 228 -1.56 10.15 -22.44
CA PRO A 228 -0.90 10.52 -23.67
C PRO A 228 -1.52 11.86 -24.08
N LEU A 229 -0.72 12.93 -23.97
CA LEU A 229 -1.05 14.25 -24.49
C LEU A 229 -1.17 14.11 -26.00
N TRP A 230 -2.36 13.75 -26.47
CA TRP A 230 -2.78 14.02 -27.84
C TRP A 230 -3.28 15.46 -27.85
N TRP A 231 -2.34 16.39 -27.88
CA TRP A 231 -2.60 17.71 -28.44
C TRP A 231 -2.41 17.60 -29.94
N GLU A 232 -3.46 17.22 -30.67
CA GLU A 232 -3.54 17.63 -32.07
C GLU A 232 -4.05 19.06 -32.08
N SER A 233 -3.16 19.96 -32.48
CA SER A 233 -3.48 21.34 -32.77
C SER A 233 -4.43 21.40 -33.97
N PHE A 234 -5.72 21.58 -33.72
CA PHE A 234 -6.61 22.16 -34.73
C PHE A 234 -6.48 23.67 -34.66
N VAL A 235 -5.60 24.23 -35.49
CA VAL A 235 -5.77 25.59 -35.99
C VAL A 235 -6.81 25.51 -37.10
N LEU A 236 -7.80 26.40 -37.01
CA LEU A 236 -8.91 26.63 -37.94
C LEU A 236 -8.49 26.64 -39.42
#